data_AF-A0A918L589-F1
#
_entry.id   AF-A0A918L589-F1
#
_cell.length_a   1.000
_cell.length_b   1.000
_cell.length_c   1.000
_cell.angle_alpha   90.00
_cell.angle_beta   90.00
_cell.angle_gamma   90.00
#
_symmetry.space_group_name_H-M   'P 1'
#
loop_
_entity.id
_entity.type
_entity.pdbx_description
1 polymer ?
#
loop_
_entity_poly.entity_id
_entity_poly.type
_entity_poly.pdbx_seq_one_letter_code
_entity_poly.pdbx_strand_id
1 'polypeptide(L)'
;MFGRWLGNRTNRVQRMSPLAALHTPEHAGVLSCRVLDPVNEPVPHAEFAVSDASGRKVVSGGTDPFGAFMTTVPAGEYRLAVSAEGYTPYRATATVGENALASLGDVTLQVARPPELPAPGDWEIEPTHSSIGFTARHIGLARIRGRFNSFAGAVRIAERMEQSAMHVVIAAESIDTNVRMRDDHLRSADFLDVERFPTLEFYSERFVHKGGSRWAVTGALSLHGVTRTVTLETEYLGLGNGMNGEVRAACRARAELRRDDFTVSWQTMLARGIAVVGPSITVELDVQIVQQTPTG
;
A
#
# COMPACT_ATOMS: atom_id res chain seq x y z
N MET A 1 26.57 -59.83 -46.32
CA MET A 1 27.46 -58.66 -46.12
C MET A 1 26.65 -57.56 -45.47
N PHE A 2 27.19 -56.98 -44.40
CA PHE A 2 26.53 -56.05 -43.49
C PHE A 2 26.21 -54.69 -44.14
N GLY A 3 25.10 -54.08 -43.73
CA GLY A 3 24.77 -52.68 -44.04
C GLY A 3 23.71 -52.11 -43.09
N ARG A 4 24.13 -51.62 -41.91
CA ARG A 4 23.32 -50.76 -41.03
C ARG A 4 23.27 -49.36 -41.63
N TRP A 5 22.09 -48.73 -41.63
CA TRP A 5 22.00 -47.30 -41.33
C TRP A 5 20.63 -46.95 -40.74
N LEU A 6 20.62 -46.71 -39.43
CA LEU A 6 19.53 -46.05 -38.71
C LEU A 6 19.69 -44.54 -38.92
N GLY A 7 18.76 -43.92 -39.66
CA GLY A 7 18.60 -42.48 -39.72
C GLY A 7 17.46 -42.03 -38.80
N ASN A 8 17.80 -41.67 -37.56
CA ASN A 8 16.87 -41.07 -36.60
C ASN A 8 16.44 -39.67 -37.12
N ARG A 9 15.19 -39.50 -37.52
CA ARG A 9 14.60 -38.17 -37.70
C ARG A 9 14.27 -37.58 -36.32
N THR A 10 15.22 -36.88 -35.73
CA THR A 10 14.93 -35.98 -34.61
C THR A 10 14.11 -34.81 -35.13
N ASN A 11 12.81 -34.81 -34.86
CA ASN A 11 11.93 -33.70 -35.14
C ASN A 11 12.27 -32.55 -34.17
N ARG A 12 13.18 -31.67 -34.58
CA ARG A 12 13.57 -30.49 -33.81
C ARG A 12 12.44 -29.47 -33.95
N VAL A 13 11.46 -29.55 -33.06
CA VAL A 13 10.48 -28.47 -32.88
C VAL A 13 11.26 -27.24 -32.42
N GLN A 14 11.52 -26.33 -33.36
CA GLN A 14 11.94 -24.97 -33.04
C GLN A 14 10.83 -24.35 -32.19
N ARG A 15 10.99 -24.35 -30.87
CA ARG A 15 10.19 -23.50 -30.00
C ARG A 15 10.55 -22.07 -30.38
N MET A 16 9.68 -21.41 -31.17
CA MET A 16 9.75 -19.97 -31.35
C MET A 16 9.75 -19.33 -29.98
N SER A 17 10.68 -18.41 -29.75
CA SER A 17 10.71 -17.61 -28.54
C SER A 17 9.34 -16.94 -28.37
N PRO A 18 8.71 -16.96 -27.18
CA PRO A 18 7.45 -16.26 -26.95
C PRO A 18 7.55 -14.75 -27.21
N LEU A 19 8.77 -14.22 -27.30
CA LEU A 19 9.05 -12.83 -27.67
C LEU A 19 9.02 -12.58 -29.19
N ALA A 20 9.01 -13.62 -30.04
CA ALA A 20 8.96 -13.48 -31.50
C ALA A 20 7.61 -12.96 -32.02
N ALA A 21 6.58 -12.98 -31.18
CA ALA A 21 5.26 -12.42 -31.47
C ALA A 21 5.07 -10.98 -30.93
N LEU A 22 6.08 -10.39 -30.29
CA LEU A 22 6.04 -8.97 -29.93
C LEU A 22 6.22 -8.16 -31.20
N HIS A 23 5.15 -7.49 -31.63
CA HIS A 23 5.22 -6.50 -32.69
C HIS A 23 5.26 -5.14 -32.02
N THR A 24 6.36 -4.40 -32.22
CA THR A 24 6.28 -2.95 -32.11
C THR A 24 5.19 -2.51 -33.09
N PRO A 25 4.20 -1.70 -32.67
CA PRO A 25 3.19 -1.21 -33.61
C PRO A 25 3.89 -0.64 -34.84
N GLU A 26 3.46 -1.05 -36.03
CA GLU A 26 3.90 -0.37 -37.25
C GLU A 26 3.57 1.12 -37.06
N HIS A 27 4.52 1.99 -37.39
CA HIS A 27 4.42 3.43 -37.18
C HIS A 27 4.50 3.90 -35.71
N ALA A 28 5.04 3.11 -34.78
CA ALA A 28 5.36 3.58 -33.44
C ALA A 28 6.45 4.67 -33.45
N GLY A 29 6.34 5.60 -32.51
CA GLY A 29 7.42 6.53 -32.17
C GLY A 29 8.01 6.22 -30.80
N VAL A 30 9.07 6.95 -30.44
CA VAL A 30 9.76 6.84 -29.17
C VAL A 30 9.45 8.07 -28.33
N LEU A 31 9.04 7.87 -27.08
CA LEU A 31 8.92 8.92 -26.08
C LEU A 31 10.10 8.79 -25.11
N SER A 32 10.86 9.87 -24.92
CA SER A 32 11.97 9.92 -23.95
C SER A 32 11.85 11.12 -23.01
N CYS A 33 12.31 10.94 -21.79
CA CYS A 33 12.31 11.99 -20.77
C CYS A 33 13.43 11.71 -19.76
N ARG A 34 14.00 12.77 -19.18
CA ARG A 34 14.87 12.68 -18.01
C ARG A 34 14.21 13.41 -16.85
N VAL A 35 14.11 12.75 -15.71
CA VAL A 35 13.44 13.24 -14.51
C VAL A 35 14.50 13.70 -13.53
N LEU A 36 14.41 14.97 -13.15
CA LEU A 36 15.32 15.64 -12.22
C LEU A 36 14.56 16.15 -11.00
N ASP A 37 15.28 16.37 -9.91
CA ASP A 37 14.77 17.06 -8.73
C ASP A 37 15.02 18.59 -8.82
N PRO A 38 14.54 19.41 -7.87
CA PRO A 38 14.74 20.86 -7.91
C PRO A 38 16.18 21.34 -7.82
N VAL A 39 17.13 20.47 -7.45
CA VAL A 39 18.56 20.79 -7.44
C VAL A 39 19.31 20.18 -8.64
N ASN A 40 18.56 19.70 -9.65
CA ASN A 40 19.03 19.09 -10.90
C ASN A 40 19.71 17.73 -10.73
N GLU A 41 19.48 17.03 -9.62
CA GLU A 41 19.92 15.65 -9.47
C GLU A 41 18.93 14.69 -10.13
N PRO A 42 19.39 13.60 -10.77
CA PRO A 42 18.50 12.59 -11.32
C PRO A 42 17.62 11.94 -10.25
N VAL A 43 16.34 11.74 -10.57
CA VAL A 43 15.42 11.00 -9.70
C VAL A 43 15.33 9.55 -10.18
N PRO A 44 16.07 8.61 -9.55
CA PRO A 44 16.02 7.21 -9.93
C PRO A 44 14.69 6.59 -9.51
N HIS A 45 14.25 5.57 -10.26
CA HIS A 45 13.05 4.80 -9.96
C HIS A 45 11.75 5.62 -9.85
N ALA A 46 11.71 6.83 -10.42
CA ALA A 46 10.47 7.57 -10.60
C ALA A 46 9.55 6.75 -11.52
N GLU A 47 8.32 6.54 -11.08
CA GLU A 47 7.33 5.83 -11.88
C GLU A 47 6.75 6.77 -12.94
N PHE A 48 6.67 6.30 -14.18
CA PHE A 48 5.97 7.00 -15.24
C PHE A 48 4.79 6.18 -15.76
N ALA A 49 3.74 6.86 -16.18
CA ALA A 49 2.60 6.30 -16.88
C ALA A 49 2.24 7.17 -18.07
N VAL A 50 2.07 6.54 -19.22
CA VAL A 50 1.59 7.17 -20.46
C VAL A 50 0.20 6.63 -20.74
N SER A 51 -0.76 7.53 -20.84
CA SER A 51 -2.16 7.23 -21.16
C SER A 51 -2.58 7.89 -22.47
N ASP A 52 -3.46 7.24 -23.23
CA ASP A 52 -4.06 7.83 -24.43
C ASP A 52 -5.07 8.95 -24.08
N ALA A 53 -5.63 9.59 -25.11
CA ALA A 53 -6.62 10.67 -24.94
C ALA A 53 -7.87 10.26 -24.14
N SER A 54 -8.23 8.97 -24.13
CA SER A 54 -9.35 8.40 -23.36
C SER A 54 -9.01 8.14 -21.88
N GLY A 55 -7.74 8.33 -21.50
CA GLY A 55 -7.24 8.08 -20.14
C GLY A 55 -6.83 6.64 -19.88
N ARG A 56 -6.94 5.75 -20.87
CA ARG A 56 -6.47 4.37 -20.76
C ARG A 56 -4.94 4.35 -20.74
N LYS A 57 -4.37 3.69 -19.74
CA LYS A 57 -2.92 3.50 -19.61
C LYS A 57 -2.40 2.61 -20.74
N VAL A 58 -1.47 3.13 -21.52
CA VAL A 58 -0.85 2.44 -22.66
C VAL A 58 0.47 1.79 -22.24
N VAL A 59 1.28 2.52 -21.48
CA VAL A 59 2.55 2.02 -20.95
C VAL A 59 2.85 2.64 -19.59
N SER A 60 3.57 1.91 -18.74
CA SER A 60 4.15 2.43 -17.51
C SER A 60 5.47 1.73 -17.21
N GLY A 61 6.34 2.40 -16.48
CA GLY A 61 7.63 1.88 -16.06
C GLY A 61 8.27 2.76 -15.00
N GLY A 62 9.56 2.53 -14.75
CA GLY A 62 10.37 3.36 -13.86
C GLY A 62 11.51 4.03 -14.62
N THR A 63 12.03 5.13 -14.09
CA THR A 63 13.30 5.69 -14.55
C THR A 63 14.47 4.80 -14.16
N ASP A 64 15.52 4.85 -14.97
CA ASP A 64 16.80 4.24 -14.66
C ASP A 64 17.54 5.01 -13.54
N PRO A 65 18.73 4.54 -13.10
CA PRO A 65 19.51 5.23 -12.07
C PRO A 65 19.94 6.67 -12.43
N PHE A 66 19.83 7.07 -13.69
CA PHE A 66 20.16 8.42 -14.19
C PHE A 66 18.91 9.27 -14.45
N GLY A 67 17.76 8.82 -13.93
CA GLY A 67 16.48 9.53 -14.04
C GLY A 67 15.87 9.45 -15.43
N ALA A 68 16.42 8.68 -16.36
CA ALA A 68 15.93 8.62 -17.73
C ALA A 68 14.91 7.48 -17.91
N PHE A 69 13.93 7.70 -18.78
CA PHE A 69 13.14 6.62 -19.35
C PHE A 69 12.96 6.81 -20.85
N MET A 70 12.77 5.69 -21.55
CA MET A 70 12.46 5.63 -22.96
C MET A 70 11.41 4.55 -23.20
N THR A 71 10.37 4.87 -23.94
CA THR A 71 9.31 3.91 -24.27
C THR A 71 8.80 4.12 -25.69
N THR A 72 8.34 3.05 -26.32
CA THR A 72 7.68 3.10 -27.64
C THR A 72 6.17 3.16 -27.46
N VAL A 73 5.50 4.05 -28.19
CA VAL A 73 4.03 4.12 -28.27
C VAL A 73 3.62 4.39 -29.73
N PRO A 74 2.42 3.99 -30.17
CA PRO A 74 1.89 4.37 -31.48
C PRO A 74 1.92 5.89 -31.70
N ALA A 75 1.95 6.36 -32.94
CA ALA A 75 1.80 7.78 -33.20
C ALA A 75 0.45 8.30 -32.67
N GLY A 76 0.46 9.48 -32.05
CA GLY A 76 -0.72 10.09 -31.44
C GLY A 76 -0.41 11.03 -30.29
N GLU A 77 -1.47 11.52 -29.64
CA GLU A 77 -1.40 12.35 -28.44
C GLU A 77 -1.57 11.53 -27.17
N TYR A 78 -0.73 11.81 -26.18
CA TYR A 78 -0.67 11.11 -24.91
C TYR A 78 -0.62 12.07 -23.73
N ARG A 79 -1.03 11.56 -22.57
CA ARG A 79 -0.78 12.19 -21.27
C ARG A 79 0.30 11.40 -20.55
N LEU A 80 1.38 12.09 -20.20
CA LEU A 80 2.41 11.58 -19.31
C LEU A 80 2.07 11.97 -17.87
N ALA A 81 2.20 11.02 -16.95
CA ALA A 81 2.31 11.27 -15.53
C ALA A 81 3.64 10.71 -15.03
N VAL A 82 4.38 11.48 -14.23
CA VAL A 82 5.60 11.04 -13.54
C VAL A 82 5.41 11.26 -12.05
N SER A 83 5.68 10.26 -11.24
CA SER A 83 5.57 10.31 -9.79
C SER A 83 6.80 9.70 -9.14
N ALA A 84 7.28 10.35 -8.09
CA ALA A 84 8.34 9.82 -7.25
C ALA A 84 8.04 10.12 -5.79
N GLU A 85 8.55 9.27 -4.91
CA GLU A 85 8.49 9.40 -3.46
C GLU A 85 9.01 10.77 -3.01
N GLY A 86 8.18 11.54 -2.29
CA GLY A 86 8.52 12.87 -1.79
C GLY A 86 8.28 14.03 -2.77
N TYR A 87 7.79 13.76 -3.98
CA TYR A 87 7.54 14.77 -5.00
C TYR A 87 6.07 14.88 -5.40
N THR A 88 5.66 16.07 -5.84
CA THR A 88 4.35 16.31 -6.45
C THR A 88 4.32 15.63 -7.83
N PRO A 89 3.28 14.83 -8.14
CA PRO A 89 3.18 14.19 -9.45
C PRO A 89 3.19 15.22 -10.58
N TYR A 90 4.11 15.04 -11.53
CA TYR A 90 4.19 15.84 -12.73
C TYR A 90 3.26 15.28 -13.80
N ARG A 91 2.57 16.15 -14.54
CA ARG A 91 1.72 15.78 -15.66
C ARG A 91 1.99 16.66 -16.86
N ALA A 92 2.08 16.06 -18.04
CA ALA A 92 2.24 16.77 -19.31
C ALA A 92 1.51 16.03 -20.43
N THR A 93 1.29 16.72 -21.54
CA THR A 93 0.90 16.11 -22.80
C THR A 93 2.13 15.88 -23.67
N ALA A 94 2.11 14.81 -24.46
CA ALA A 94 3.17 14.48 -25.41
C ALA A 94 2.55 14.07 -26.74
N THR A 95 3.06 14.61 -27.85
CA THR A 95 2.69 14.17 -29.20
C THR A 95 3.82 13.31 -29.74
N VAL A 96 3.49 12.09 -30.15
CA VAL A 96 4.45 11.13 -30.70
C VAL A 96 4.13 10.95 -32.18
N GLY A 97 5.12 11.22 -33.05
CA GLY A 97 5.01 11.00 -34.49
C GLY A 97 5.44 9.59 -34.89
N GLU A 98 5.05 9.17 -36.10
CA GLU A 98 5.48 7.89 -36.66
C GLU A 98 7.00 7.86 -36.87
N ASN A 99 7.67 6.82 -36.37
CA ASN A 99 9.13 6.67 -36.48
C ASN A 99 9.92 7.90 -35.98
N ALA A 100 9.34 8.68 -35.06
CA ALA A 100 9.93 9.90 -34.53
C ALA A 100 10.32 9.76 -33.06
N LEU A 101 11.34 10.51 -32.63
CA LEU A 101 11.68 10.71 -31.22
C LEU A 101 10.94 11.94 -30.69
N ALA A 102 9.96 11.72 -29.83
CA ALA A 102 9.35 12.74 -29.00
C ALA A 102 10.16 12.85 -27.69
N SER A 103 11.12 13.78 -27.66
CA SER A 103 11.86 14.08 -26.43
C SER A 103 11.15 15.17 -25.64
N LEU A 104 10.80 14.86 -24.38
CA LEU A 104 10.27 15.84 -23.43
C LEU A 104 11.38 16.63 -22.72
N GLY A 105 12.65 16.29 -22.97
CA GLY A 105 13.79 16.90 -22.28
C GLY A 105 13.82 16.57 -20.79
N ASP A 106 14.29 17.54 -20.02
CA ASP A 106 14.37 17.43 -18.56
C ASP A 106 13.04 17.87 -17.92
N VAL A 107 12.45 16.97 -17.14
CA VAL A 107 11.27 17.21 -16.30
C VAL A 107 11.74 17.33 -14.86
N THR A 108 11.61 18.52 -14.30
CA THR A 108 11.92 18.78 -12.88
C THR A 108 10.69 18.54 -12.01
N LEU A 109 10.75 17.52 -11.16
CA LEU A 109 9.75 17.29 -10.13
C LEU A 109 9.84 18.35 -9.04
N GLN A 110 8.70 18.75 -8.49
CA GLN A 110 8.62 19.67 -7.36
C GLN A 110 8.49 18.89 -6.07
N VAL A 111 9.21 19.25 -5.01
CA VAL A 111 9.06 18.62 -3.69
C VAL A 111 7.60 18.73 -3.24
N ALA A 112 7.00 17.62 -2.84
CA ALA A 112 5.66 17.62 -2.27
C ALA A 112 5.72 18.37 -0.94
N ARG A 113 4.97 19.47 -0.83
CA ARG A 113 4.78 20.09 0.48
C ARG A 113 3.98 19.11 1.33
N PRO A 114 4.48 18.69 2.50
CA PRO A 114 3.69 17.88 3.40
C PRO A 114 2.42 18.66 3.78
N PRO A 115 1.30 17.97 4.05
CA PRO A 115 0.13 18.65 4.58
C PRO A 115 0.50 19.34 5.91
N GLU A 116 -0.21 20.41 6.24
CA GLU A 116 -0.10 21.04 7.56
C GLU A 116 -0.38 19.99 8.65
N LEU A 117 0.55 19.84 9.59
CA LEU A 117 0.43 18.86 10.68
C LEU A 117 -0.58 19.35 11.73
N PRO A 118 -1.23 18.42 12.47
CA PRO A 118 -2.10 18.80 13.57
C PRO A 118 -1.32 19.62 14.61
N ALA A 119 -2.00 20.61 15.20
CA ALA A 119 -1.44 21.40 16.27
C ALA A 119 -1.14 20.50 17.50
N PRO A 120 -0.09 20.83 18.29
CA PRO A 120 0.19 20.16 19.54
C PRO A 120 -1.04 20.16 20.46
N GLY A 121 -1.28 19.04 21.14
CA GLY A 121 -2.43 18.86 22.01
C GLY A 121 -2.95 17.44 22.07
N ASP A 122 -4.09 17.29 22.74
CA ASP A 122 -4.83 16.03 22.83
C ASP A 122 -5.81 15.89 21.69
N TRP A 123 -5.85 14.70 21.12
CA TRP A 123 -6.73 14.30 20.05
C TRP A 123 -7.30 12.92 20.37
N GLU A 124 -8.51 12.64 19.90
CA GLU A 124 -9.14 11.32 20.05
C GLU A 124 -9.58 10.78 18.70
N ILE A 125 -9.45 9.47 18.52
CA ILE A 125 -10.05 8.76 17.39
C ILE A 125 -11.56 8.93 17.48
N GLU A 126 -12.17 9.41 16.40
CA GLU A 126 -13.61 9.51 16.27
C GLU A 126 -14.11 8.20 15.61
N PRO A 127 -14.80 7.31 16.34
CA PRO A 127 -15.08 5.97 15.85
C PRO A 127 -16.06 5.92 14.67
N THR A 128 -16.96 6.90 14.52
CA THR A 128 -18.01 6.87 13.47
C THR A 128 -17.44 7.11 12.07
N HIS A 129 -16.34 7.86 11.95
CA HIS A 129 -15.64 8.11 10.69
C HIS A 129 -14.28 7.40 10.65
N SER A 130 -14.11 6.36 11.46
CA SER A 130 -12.91 5.53 11.49
C SER A 130 -13.26 4.06 11.23
N SER A 131 -12.29 3.29 10.73
CA SER A 131 -12.44 1.87 10.49
C SER A 131 -11.14 1.11 10.70
N ILE A 132 -11.25 -0.10 11.23
CA ILE A 132 -10.16 -1.06 11.37
C ILE A 132 -10.56 -2.33 10.64
N GLY A 133 -10.07 -2.49 9.41
CA GLY A 133 -10.33 -3.63 8.54
C GLY A 133 -9.17 -4.62 8.55
N PHE A 134 -9.47 -5.89 8.31
CA PHE A 134 -8.46 -6.91 8.05
C PHE A 134 -8.86 -7.84 6.90
N THR A 135 -7.84 -8.40 6.25
CA THR A 135 -7.99 -9.40 5.21
C THR A 135 -7.11 -10.61 5.49
N ALA A 136 -7.74 -11.78 5.58
CA ALA A 136 -7.07 -13.08 5.66
C ALA A 136 -7.24 -13.85 4.35
N ARG A 137 -6.27 -14.72 4.02
CA ARG A 137 -6.41 -15.65 2.88
C ARG A 137 -6.96 -16.99 3.37
N HIS A 138 -8.00 -17.49 2.70
CA HIS A 138 -8.55 -18.82 2.93
C HIS A 138 -8.06 -19.77 1.82
N ILE A 139 -7.43 -20.88 2.21
CA ILE A 139 -6.83 -21.92 1.35
C ILE A 139 -5.92 -21.37 0.23
N GLY A 140 -5.30 -20.20 0.45
CA GLY A 140 -4.44 -19.50 -0.52
C GLY A 140 -5.18 -18.83 -1.69
N LEU A 141 -6.50 -19.01 -1.81
CA LEU A 141 -7.30 -18.56 -2.96
C LEU A 141 -8.24 -17.41 -2.61
N ALA A 142 -9.16 -17.64 -1.67
CA ALA A 142 -10.20 -16.67 -1.34
C ALA A 142 -9.71 -15.65 -0.30
N ARG A 143 -10.25 -14.43 -0.36
CA ARG A 143 -9.99 -13.39 0.65
C ARG A 143 -11.19 -13.30 1.59
N ILE A 144 -10.95 -13.50 2.87
CA ILE A 144 -11.93 -13.25 3.94
C ILE A 144 -11.64 -11.87 4.48
N ARG A 145 -12.64 -10.99 4.42
CA ARG A 145 -12.58 -9.65 4.99
C ARG A 145 -13.33 -9.63 6.31
N GLY A 146 -12.79 -8.91 7.26
CA GLY A 146 -13.47 -8.58 8.50
C GLY A 146 -13.05 -7.21 9.00
N ARG A 147 -13.65 -6.81 10.11
CA ARG A 147 -13.38 -5.55 10.79
C ARG A 147 -13.60 -5.68 12.29
N PHE A 148 -13.13 -4.69 13.04
CA PHE A 148 -13.53 -4.48 14.42
C PHE A 148 -14.47 -3.27 14.50
N ASN A 149 -15.62 -3.44 15.13
CA ASN A 149 -16.66 -2.40 15.19
C ASN A 149 -16.57 -1.52 16.45
N SER A 150 -15.76 -1.89 17.45
CA SER A 150 -15.62 -1.13 18.69
C SER A 150 -14.15 -0.93 19.04
N PHE A 151 -13.74 0.33 19.06
CA PHE A 151 -12.40 0.77 19.39
C PHE A 151 -12.43 2.22 19.88
N ALA A 152 -11.40 2.60 20.61
CA ALA A 152 -11.12 3.96 21.03
C ALA A 152 -9.62 4.21 20.91
N GLY A 153 -9.22 5.47 20.80
CA GLY A 153 -7.81 5.80 20.87
C GLY A 153 -7.57 7.27 21.17
N ALA A 154 -6.49 7.52 21.90
CA ALA A 154 -6.02 8.84 22.23
C ALA A 154 -4.68 9.09 21.55
N VAL A 155 -4.48 10.30 21.04
CA VAL A 155 -3.26 10.76 20.39
C VAL A 155 -2.83 12.08 21.02
N ARG A 156 -1.64 12.09 21.64
CA ARG A 156 -0.97 13.30 22.08
C ARG A 156 -0.02 13.75 20.99
N ILE A 157 -0.35 14.85 20.32
CA ILE A 157 0.55 15.51 19.38
C ILE A 157 1.47 16.45 20.17
N ALA A 158 2.78 16.26 20.03
CA ALA A 158 3.80 17.14 20.60
C ALA A 158 4.28 18.18 19.58
N GLU A 159 5.03 19.18 20.03
CA GLU A 159 5.69 20.18 19.16
C GLU A 159 6.53 19.52 18.05
N ARG A 160 7.13 18.38 18.39
CA ARG A 160 7.89 17.53 17.47
C ARG A 160 7.17 16.20 17.35
N MET A 161 6.80 15.80 16.13
CA MET A 161 6.02 14.59 15.90
C MET A 161 6.66 13.33 16.48
N GLU A 162 7.98 13.23 16.49
CA GLU A 162 8.74 12.12 17.08
C GLU A 162 8.59 12.00 18.61
N GLN A 163 8.08 13.03 19.29
CA GLN A 163 7.77 13.04 20.72
C GLN A 163 6.27 12.82 20.99
N SER A 164 5.47 12.64 19.93
CA SER A 164 4.05 12.35 20.05
C SER A 164 3.82 10.92 20.54
N ALA A 165 2.65 10.66 21.09
CA ALA A 165 2.26 9.35 21.61
C ALA A 165 0.82 9.02 21.20
N MET A 166 0.53 7.73 21.04
CA MET A 166 -0.79 7.22 20.68
C MET A 166 -1.04 5.91 21.42
N HIS A 167 -2.25 5.76 21.95
CA HIS A 167 -2.76 4.50 22.50
C HIS A 167 -4.10 4.19 21.87
N VAL A 168 -4.26 2.97 21.36
CA VAL A 168 -5.50 2.48 20.76
C VAL A 168 -5.91 1.19 21.46
N VAL A 169 -7.18 1.10 21.82
CA VAL A 169 -7.81 -0.09 22.42
C VAL A 169 -8.93 -0.54 21.52
N ILE A 170 -8.92 -1.83 21.17
CA ILE A 170 -9.91 -2.46 20.29
C ILE A 170 -10.59 -3.57 21.08
N ALA A 171 -11.92 -3.57 21.15
CA ALA A 171 -12.65 -4.66 21.79
C ALA A 171 -12.63 -5.90 20.90
N ALA A 172 -12.00 -6.97 21.37
CA ALA A 172 -11.80 -8.20 20.60
C ALA A 172 -13.13 -8.85 20.20
N GLU A 173 -14.15 -8.73 21.04
CA GLU A 173 -15.49 -9.26 20.78
C GLU A 173 -16.20 -8.60 19.58
N SER A 174 -15.76 -7.40 19.19
CA SER A 174 -16.37 -6.62 18.10
C SER A 174 -15.96 -7.08 16.71
N ILE A 175 -15.21 -8.19 16.61
CA ILE A 175 -14.83 -8.82 15.36
C ILE A 175 -16.06 -9.21 14.53
N ASP A 176 -16.08 -8.80 13.28
CA ASP A 176 -17.19 -9.01 12.36
C ASP A 176 -16.65 -9.32 10.96
N THR A 177 -16.96 -10.53 10.51
CA THR A 177 -16.67 -11.01 9.16
C THR A 177 -17.94 -11.20 8.33
N ASN A 178 -19.07 -10.67 8.80
CA ASN A 178 -20.41 -10.79 8.26
C ASN A 178 -20.95 -12.24 8.22
N VAL A 179 -20.41 -13.12 9.08
CA VAL A 179 -20.83 -14.52 9.19
C VAL A 179 -20.83 -14.90 10.66
N ARG A 180 -22.00 -14.84 11.31
CA ARG A 180 -22.17 -15.05 12.76
C ARG A 180 -21.44 -16.27 13.30
N MET A 181 -21.60 -17.43 12.66
CA MET A 181 -20.92 -18.67 13.08
C MET A 181 -19.39 -18.56 13.07
N ARG A 182 -18.83 -17.86 12.09
CA ARG A 182 -17.37 -17.62 12.03
C ARG A 182 -16.94 -16.62 13.08
N ASP A 183 -17.73 -15.57 13.31
CA ASP A 183 -17.44 -14.55 14.32
C ASP A 183 -17.48 -15.17 15.73
N ASP A 184 -18.44 -16.05 16.01
CA ASP A 184 -18.52 -16.80 17.27
C ASP A 184 -17.29 -17.71 17.46
N HIS A 185 -16.81 -18.37 16.41
CA HIS A 185 -15.59 -19.18 16.46
C HIS A 185 -14.33 -18.32 16.61
N LEU A 186 -14.25 -17.15 15.95
CA LEU A 186 -13.12 -16.24 16.10
C LEU A 186 -13.04 -15.65 17.52
N ARG A 187 -14.17 -15.51 18.21
CA ARG A 187 -14.22 -15.07 19.61
C ARG A 187 -13.83 -16.15 20.62
N SER A 188 -13.89 -17.44 20.26
CA SER A 188 -13.64 -18.55 21.18
C SER A 188 -12.16 -18.67 21.58
N ALA A 189 -11.88 -19.52 22.56
CA ALA A 189 -10.54 -19.87 23.02
C ALA A 189 -9.63 -20.50 21.92
N ASP A 190 -10.21 -20.91 20.78
CA ASP A 190 -9.45 -21.43 19.64
C ASP A 190 -8.77 -20.31 18.83
N PHE A 191 -9.21 -19.05 18.99
CA PHE A 191 -8.72 -17.89 18.24
C PHE A 191 -8.37 -16.70 19.14
N LEU A 192 -9.29 -15.76 19.36
CA LEU A 192 -9.02 -14.53 20.11
C LEU A 192 -9.20 -14.68 21.61
N ASP A 193 -9.88 -15.75 22.06
CA ASP A 193 -10.13 -16.06 23.48
C ASP A 193 -10.61 -14.81 24.23
N VAL A 194 -11.70 -14.19 23.74
CA VAL A 194 -12.12 -12.84 24.17
C VAL A 194 -12.53 -12.76 25.64
N GLU A 195 -12.85 -13.90 26.26
CA GLU A 195 -13.10 -13.99 27.70
C GLU A 195 -11.82 -13.74 28.51
N ARG A 196 -10.65 -14.17 28.00
CA ARG A 196 -9.35 -14.01 28.66
C ARG A 196 -8.56 -12.81 28.15
N PHE A 197 -8.73 -12.46 26.87
CA PHE A 197 -8.07 -11.34 26.21
C PHE A 197 -9.12 -10.43 25.55
N PRO A 198 -9.87 -9.63 26.34
CA PRO A 198 -10.99 -8.85 25.83
C PRO A 198 -10.56 -7.69 24.91
N THR A 199 -9.30 -7.27 24.95
CA THR A 199 -8.78 -6.14 24.18
C THR A 199 -7.57 -6.53 23.33
N LEU A 200 -7.45 -5.85 22.18
CA LEU A 200 -6.20 -5.67 21.46
C LEU A 200 -5.75 -4.24 21.72
N GLU A 201 -4.47 -4.05 22.01
CA GLU A 201 -3.94 -2.72 22.37
C GLU A 201 -2.69 -2.38 21.58
N PHE A 202 -2.63 -1.15 21.06
CA PHE A 202 -1.46 -0.62 20.37
C PHE A 202 -0.96 0.64 21.07
N TYR A 203 0.32 0.65 21.44
CA TYR A 203 1.03 1.81 21.99
C TYR A 203 2.12 2.24 21.02
N SER A 204 2.10 3.49 20.56
CA SER A 204 3.16 3.99 19.69
C SER A 204 4.45 4.25 20.48
N GLU A 205 5.57 4.01 19.81
CA GLU A 205 6.93 4.23 20.32
C GLU A 205 7.70 5.23 19.46
N ARG A 206 7.41 5.28 18.15
CA ARG A 206 8.16 6.11 17.21
C ARG A 206 7.33 6.54 16.01
N PHE A 207 7.34 7.85 15.74
CA PHE A 207 6.81 8.45 14.50
C PHE A 207 7.97 8.89 13.62
N VAL A 208 7.93 8.51 12.33
CA VAL A 208 9.00 8.77 11.38
C VAL A 208 8.42 9.35 10.11
N HIS A 209 8.80 10.57 9.75
CA HIS A 209 8.43 11.13 8.46
C HIS A 209 9.18 10.41 7.34
N LYS A 210 8.45 9.97 6.31
CA LYS A 210 8.98 9.26 5.13
C LYS A 210 8.95 10.14 3.87
N GLY A 211 8.66 11.44 4.01
CA GLY A 211 8.55 12.38 2.90
C GLY A 211 7.13 12.50 2.34
N GLY A 212 6.78 13.71 1.89
CA GLY A 212 5.42 14.06 1.48
C GLY A 212 4.42 13.83 2.62
N SER A 213 3.31 13.17 2.33
CA SER A 213 2.27 12.77 3.29
C SER A 213 2.58 11.49 4.07
N ARG A 214 3.68 10.79 3.80
CA ARG A 214 3.91 9.45 4.37
C ARG A 214 4.68 9.49 5.69
N TRP A 215 4.31 8.56 6.55
CA TRP A 215 4.84 8.34 7.89
C TRP A 215 4.96 6.85 8.16
N ALA A 216 5.90 6.48 9.02
CA ALA A 216 5.90 5.17 9.66
C ALA A 216 5.67 5.35 11.16
N VAL A 217 4.65 4.68 11.70
CA VAL A 217 4.35 4.68 13.14
C VAL A 217 4.65 3.29 13.67
N THR A 218 5.73 3.18 14.45
CA THR A 218 6.13 1.92 15.08
C THR A 218 5.66 1.90 16.53
N GLY A 219 5.16 0.76 16.98
CA GLY A 219 4.66 0.60 18.34
C GLY A 219 4.49 -0.86 18.76
N ALA A 220 4.16 -1.05 20.02
CA ALA A 220 3.88 -2.33 20.64
C ALA A 220 2.39 -2.69 20.46
N LEU A 221 2.12 -3.77 19.71
CA LEU A 221 0.80 -4.38 19.60
C LEU A 221 0.70 -5.57 20.56
N SER A 222 -0.23 -5.51 21.51
CA SER A 222 -0.63 -6.61 22.38
C SER A 222 -1.89 -7.27 21.83
N LEU A 223 -1.80 -8.56 21.51
CA LEU A 223 -2.89 -9.38 20.97
C LEU A 223 -2.77 -10.79 21.54
N HIS A 224 -3.87 -11.31 22.09
CA HIS A 224 -3.95 -12.66 22.66
C HIS A 224 -2.80 -12.95 23.67
N GLY A 225 -2.55 -12.00 24.57
CA GLY A 225 -1.53 -12.12 25.62
C GLY A 225 -0.06 -12.00 25.15
N VAL A 226 0.17 -11.71 23.86
CA VAL A 226 1.52 -11.55 23.30
C VAL A 226 1.70 -10.13 22.76
N THR A 227 2.82 -9.51 23.10
CA THR A 227 3.20 -8.18 22.60
C THR A 227 4.28 -8.28 21.53
N ARG A 228 4.07 -7.63 20.38
CA ARG A 228 5.03 -7.56 19.27
C ARG A 228 5.17 -6.13 18.76
N THR A 229 6.36 -5.77 18.32
CA THR A 229 6.59 -4.52 17.60
C THR A 229 5.96 -4.61 16.20
N VAL A 230 5.11 -3.65 15.87
CA VAL A 230 4.44 -3.52 14.58
C VAL A 230 4.68 -2.12 14.04
N THR A 231 4.95 -2.01 12.74
CA THR A 231 5.03 -0.73 12.03
C THR A 231 3.80 -0.55 11.16
N LEU A 232 3.09 0.55 11.38
CA LEU A 232 2.04 1.05 10.53
C LEU A 232 2.66 1.94 9.45
N GLU A 233 2.49 1.57 8.18
CA GLU A 233 2.75 2.45 7.05
C GLU A 233 1.56 3.40 6.89
N THR A 234 1.78 4.68 7.16
CA THR A 234 0.71 5.68 7.34
C THR A 234 0.81 6.77 6.27
N GLU A 235 -0.30 7.08 5.64
CA GLU A 235 -0.49 8.24 4.79
C GLU A 235 -1.34 9.27 5.54
N TYR A 236 -0.77 10.45 5.78
CA TYR A 236 -1.45 11.59 6.37
C TYR A 236 -2.24 12.36 5.31
N LEU A 237 -3.55 12.45 5.48
CA LEU A 237 -4.46 13.03 4.49
C LEU A 237 -4.70 14.54 4.71
N GLY A 238 -4.19 15.09 5.81
CA GLY A 238 -4.28 16.51 6.15
C GLY A 238 -5.33 16.84 7.21
N LEU A 239 -5.56 18.14 7.37
CA LEU A 239 -6.55 18.72 8.28
C LEU A 239 -7.86 19.04 7.56
N GLY A 240 -8.93 19.05 8.33
CA GLY A 240 -10.23 19.55 7.93
C GLY A 240 -11.03 20.00 9.14
N ASN A 241 -12.19 20.61 8.88
CA ASN A 241 -13.14 20.95 9.94
C ASN A 241 -14.37 20.06 9.82
N GLY A 242 -14.86 19.58 10.94
CA GLY A 242 -16.15 18.91 11.00
C GLY A 242 -17.32 19.89 10.89
N MET A 243 -18.53 19.34 10.88
CA MET A 243 -19.75 20.12 10.67
C MET A 243 -20.00 21.16 11.78
N ASN A 244 -19.46 20.93 12.99
CA ASN A 244 -19.62 21.83 14.13
C ASN A 244 -18.39 22.73 14.33
N GLY A 245 -17.46 22.77 13.35
CA GLY A 245 -16.25 23.58 13.39
C GLY A 245 -15.10 22.97 14.19
N GLU A 246 -15.24 21.73 14.68
CA GLU A 246 -14.17 21.01 15.36
C GLU A 246 -13.05 20.65 14.37
N VAL A 247 -11.80 20.82 14.79
CA VAL A 247 -10.63 20.51 13.96
C VAL A 247 -10.44 18.99 13.92
N ARG A 248 -10.28 18.47 12.70
CA ARG A 248 -10.10 17.05 12.41
C ARG A 248 -8.81 16.82 11.64
N ALA A 249 -8.20 15.67 11.85
CA ALA A 249 -7.10 15.18 11.04
C ALA A 249 -7.43 13.76 10.56
N ALA A 250 -7.01 13.41 9.34
CA ALA A 250 -7.29 12.10 8.76
C ALA A 250 -6.01 11.37 8.33
N CYS A 251 -6.00 10.06 8.55
CA CYS A 251 -4.89 9.18 8.21
C CYS A 251 -5.42 7.87 7.61
N ARG A 252 -4.70 7.34 6.61
CA ARG A 252 -4.81 5.94 6.21
C ARG A 252 -3.58 5.19 6.70
N ALA A 253 -3.75 3.97 7.22
CA ALA A 253 -2.61 3.17 7.66
C ALA A 253 -2.75 1.71 7.23
N ARG A 254 -1.60 1.03 7.09
CA ARG A 254 -1.55 -0.39 6.74
C ARG A 254 -0.45 -1.12 7.51
N ALA A 255 -0.73 -2.37 7.88
CA ALA A 255 0.27 -3.30 8.40
C ALA A 255 0.04 -4.72 7.85
N GLU A 256 1.10 -5.52 7.83
CA GLU A 256 0.99 -6.98 7.64
C GLU A 256 1.40 -7.67 8.94
N LEU A 257 0.49 -8.47 9.49
CA LEU A 257 0.70 -9.24 10.71
C LEU A 257 0.78 -10.72 10.36
N ARG A 258 1.50 -11.49 11.18
CA ARG A 258 1.43 -12.95 11.16
C ARG A 258 0.70 -13.44 12.40
N ARG A 259 -0.39 -14.18 12.23
CA ARG A 259 -1.20 -14.66 13.37
C ARG A 259 -0.42 -15.56 14.35
N ASP A 260 0.54 -16.33 13.83
CA ASP A 260 1.35 -17.25 14.64
C ASP A 260 2.28 -16.49 15.59
N ASP A 261 2.66 -15.24 15.28
CA ASP A 261 3.53 -14.42 16.14
C ASP A 261 2.83 -14.04 17.46
N PHE A 262 1.49 -14.11 17.47
CA PHE A 262 0.61 -13.80 18.59
C PHE A 262 -0.06 -15.04 19.18
N THR A 263 0.46 -16.24 18.91
CA THR A 263 -0.07 -17.53 19.40
C THR A 263 -1.49 -17.88 18.95
N VAL A 264 -2.08 -17.11 18.02
CA VAL A 264 -3.34 -17.43 17.35
C VAL A 264 -3.06 -18.49 16.27
N SER A 265 -2.90 -19.73 16.73
CA SER A 265 -2.26 -20.82 16.01
C SER A 265 -3.22 -21.87 15.47
N TRP A 266 -4.52 -21.57 15.38
CA TRP A 266 -5.51 -22.52 14.86
C TRP A 266 -5.09 -23.08 13.49
N GLN A 267 -4.92 -24.40 13.46
CA GLN A 267 -4.41 -25.13 12.31
C GLN A 267 -5.33 -26.30 12.01
N THR A 268 -6.34 -26.06 11.16
CA THR A 268 -6.87 -27.16 10.34
C THR A 268 -6.08 -27.20 9.04
N MET A 269 -5.41 -28.32 8.80
CA MET A 269 -4.63 -28.58 7.59
C MET A 269 -5.49 -29.41 6.63
N LEU A 270 -5.56 -28.99 5.36
CA LEU A 270 -6.09 -29.88 4.31
C LEU A 270 -5.07 -30.95 3.96
N ALA A 271 -5.53 -32.03 3.30
CA ALA A 271 -4.63 -32.99 2.67
C ALA A 271 -3.61 -32.23 1.79
N ARG A 272 -2.31 -32.58 1.93
CA ARG A 272 -1.14 -31.91 1.31
C ARG A 272 -0.57 -30.67 2.03
N GLY A 273 -0.93 -30.42 3.30
CA GLY A 273 -0.23 -29.45 4.14
C GLY A 273 -0.58 -27.98 3.87
N ILE A 274 -1.73 -27.73 3.24
CA ILE A 274 -2.25 -26.39 3.00
C ILE A 274 -3.07 -25.96 4.23
N ALA A 275 -2.66 -24.85 4.86
CA ALA A 275 -3.44 -24.24 5.93
C ALA A 275 -4.77 -23.72 5.40
N VAL A 276 -5.87 -24.03 6.10
CA VAL A 276 -7.20 -23.52 5.75
C VAL A 276 -7.26 -21.99 5.85
N VAL A 277 -6.53 -21.41 6.81
CA VAL A 277 -6.35 -19.96 6.96
C VAL A 277 -4.86 -19.64 6.88
N GLY A 278 -4.49 -18.76 5.95
CA GLY A 278 -3.12 -18.30 5.75
C GLY A 278 -2.57 -17.57 6.99
N PRO A 279 -1.24 -17.56 7.16
CA PRO A 279 -0.61 -16.95 8.34
C PRO A 279 -0.59 -15.42 8.29
N SER A 280 -0.50 -14.82 7.10
CA SER A 280 -0.48 -13.38 6.89
C SER A 280 -1.88 -12.77 6.96
N ILE A 281 -2.01 -11.70 7.72
CA ILE A 281 -3.19 -10.86 7.87
C ILE A 281 -2.81 -9.45 7.46
N THR A 282 -3.43 -8.92 6.41
CA THR A 282 -3.29 -7.51 6.07
C THR A 282 -4.29 -6.71 6.89
N VAL A 283 -3.82 -5.67 7.59
CA VAL A 283 -4.65 -4.73 8.34
C VAL A 283 -4.64 -3.40 7.59
N GLU A 284 -5.82 -2.80 7.42
CA GLU A 284 -6.01 -1.52 6.76
C GLU A 284 -6.90 -0.65 7.66
N LEU A 285 -6.46 0.58 7.90
CA LEU A 285 -7.12 1.55 8.75
C LEU A 285 -7.41 2.82 7.96
N ASP A 286 -8.59 3.39 8.14
CA ASP A 286 -8.95 4.74 7.71
C ASP A 286 -9.45 5.44 8.97
N VAL A 287 -8.75 6.47 9.44
CA VAL A 287 -8.91 7.01 10.80
C VAL A 287 -9.09 8.52 10.72
N GLN A 288 -10.10 9.02 11.42
CA GLN A 288 -10.22 10.43 11.77
C GLN A 288 -9.96 10.63 13.26
N ILE A 289 -9.18 11.66 13.58
CA ILE A 289 -9.01 12.15 14.95
C ILE A 289 -9.61 13.56 15.07
N VAL A 290 -10.17 13.86 16.23
CA VAL A 290 -10.77 15.15 16.59
C VAL A 290 -9.96 15.78 17.71
N GLN A 291 -9.63 17.06 17.57
CA GLN A 291 -8.91 17.80 18.61
C GLN A 291 -9.78 17.93 19.85
N GLN A 292 -9.21 17.62 21.01
CA GLN A 292 -9.86 17.83 22.30
C GLN A 292 -9.65 19.27 22.74
N THR A 293 -10.75 19.96 23.02
CA THR A 293 -10.69 21.26 23.68
C THR A 293 -10.25 21.03 25.13
N PRO A 294 -9.28 21.78 25.67
CA PRO A 294 -8.93 21.67 27.08
C PRO A 294 -10.19 21.89 27.93
N THR A 295 -10.56 20.89 28.72
CA THR A 295 -11.61 21.06 29.73
C THR A 295 -11.06 22.01 30.78
N GLY A 296 -11.53 23.26 30.76
CA GLY A 296 -11.17 24.28 31.74
C GLY A 296 -11.71 23.99 33.14
#